data_AF-A0A433PIF6-F1
#
_entry.id   AF-A0A433PIF6-F1
#
_cell.length_a   1.000
_cell.length_b   1.000
_cell.length_c   1.000
_cell.angle_alpha   90.00
_cell.angle_beta   90.00
_cell.angle_gamma   90.00
#
_symmetry.space_group_name_H-M   'P 1'
#
loop_
_entity.id
_entity.type
_entity.pdbx_description
1 polymer ?
#
loop_
_entity_poly.entity_id
_entity_poly.type
_entity_poly.pdbx_seq_one_letter_code
_entity_poly.pdbx_strand_id
1 'polypeptide(L)'
;MFSKHGPTECLGNVQELCFRSVYPNSQDWFSFITCLNQNYQRIGSDGYAERCARKLKKDYTPVEECVHSGDGAALLKASILQTQSKGISTSCTIFIDNKLRCVHDQDWKDCDGGHEIDDFVRDIENAY
;
A
#
# COMPACT_ATOMS: atom_id res chain seq x y z
N MET A 1 13.61 11.04 6.00
CA MET A 1 12.18 10.78 5.74
C MET A 1 11.64 10.02 6.93
N PHE A 2 10.57 10.49 7.56
CA PHE A 2 10.04 9.91 8.81
C PHE A 2 8.57 9.56 8.62
N SER A 3 8.21 8.31 8.89
CA SER A 3 6.82 7.87 8.96
C SER A 3 6.27 8.13 10.38
N LYS A 4 4.94 8.22 10.53
CA LYS A 4 4.28 8.35 11.85
C LYS A 4 4.51 7.14 12.76
N HIS A 5 4.86 5.99 12.19
CA HIS A 5 5.11 4.73 12.90
C HIS A 5 6.59 4.34 12.90
N GLY A 6 7.49 5.27 12.55
CA GLY A 6 8.93 5.08 12.62
C GLY A 6 9.56 4.52 11.34
N PRO A 7 10.86 4.17 11.38
CA PRO A 7 11.62 3.79 10.19
C PRO A 7 11.16 2.46 9.57
N THR A 8 10.59 1.55 10.37
CA THR A 8 10.13 0.23 9.90
C THR A 8 8.95 0.33 8.94
N GLU A 9 7.97 1.20 9.20
CA GLU A 9 6.87 1.45 8.25
C GLU A 9 7.41 2.07 6.95
N CYS A 10 8.37 3.00 7.05
CA CYS A 10 9.00 3.58 5.87
C CYS A 10 9.66 2.49 5.00
N LEU A 11 10.37 1.55 5.61
CA LEU A 11 10.97 0.41 4.92
C LEU A 11 9.89 -0.52 4.32
N GLY A 12 8.82 -0.80 5.05
CA GLY A 12 7.67 -1.55 4.55
C GLY A 12 7.05 -0.93 3.30
N ASN A 13 6.85 0.40 3.28
CA ASN A 13 6.36 1.11 2.10
C ASN A 13 7.30 0.94 0.91
N VAL A 14 8.63 0.98 1.13
CA VAL A 14 9.60 0.69 0.06
C VAL A 14 9.47 -0.75 -0.43
N GLN A 15 9.36 -1.74 0.47
CA GLN A 15 9.20 -3.15 0.10
C GLN A 15 7.95 -3.35 -0.77
N GLU A 16 6.81 -2.76 -0.41
CA GLU A 16 5.56 -2.83 -1.17
C GLU A 16 5.68 -2.17 -2.56
N LEU A 17 6.33 -1.00 -2.64
CA LEU A 17 6.56 -0.28 -3.90
C LEU A 17 7.56 -1.02 -4.81
N CYS A 18 8.65 -1.52 -4.25
CA CYS A 18 9.65 -2.30 -4.97
C CYS A 18 9.06 -3.62 -5.49
N PHE A 19 8.26 -4.32 -4.68
CA PHE A 19 7.58 -5.53 -5.14
C PHE A 19 6.68 -5.23 -6.35
N ARG A 20 5.92 -4.13 -6.31
CA ARG A 20 5.09 -3.69 -7.45
C ARG A 20 5.92 -3.35 -8.70
N SER A 21 7.08 -2.72 -8.50
CA SER A 21 7.97 -2.34 -9.59
C SER A 21 8.55 -3.58 -10.30
N VAL A 22 9.00 -4.56 -9.52
CA VAL A 22 9.58 -5.82 -10.02
C VAL A 22 8.51 -6.75 -10.59
N TYR A 23 7.35 -6.84 -9.95
CA TYR A 23 6.22 -7.69 -10.32
C TYR A 23 4.98 -6.84 -10.60
N PRO A 24 4.81 -6.30 -11.83
CA PRO A 24 3.77 -5.32 -12.15
C PRO A 24 2.34 -5.88 -12.21
N ASN A 25 2.17 -7.19 -12.02
CA ASN A 25 0.84 -7.81 -11.94
C ASN A 25 0.15 -7.36 -10.64
N SER A 26 -1.01 -6.73 -10.76
CA SER A 26 -1.75 -6.18 -9.62
C SER A 26 -2.21 -7.25 -8.63
N GLN A 27 -2.55 -8.45 -9.10
CA GLN A 27 -2.96 -9.56 -8.23
C GLN A 27 -1.78 -10.08 -7.40
N ASP A 28 -0.58 -10.18 -7.97
CA ASP A 28 0.63 -10.55 -7.24
C ASP A 28 0.93 -9.52 -6.16
N TRP A 29 0.92 -8.24 -6.51
CA TRP A 29 1.16 -7.13 -5.57
C TRP A 29 0.12 -7.10 -4.44
N PHE A 30 -1.17 -7.22 -4.76
CA PHE A 30 -2.23 -7.25 -3.75
C PHE A 30 -2.12 -8.48 -2.83
N SER A 31 -1.74 -9.64 -3.39
CA SER A 31 -1.52 -10.86 -2.60
C SER A 31 -0.31 -10.71 -1.67
N PHE A 32 0.73 -10.00 -2.12
CA PHE A 32 1.91 -9.71 -1.31
C PHE A 32 1.58 -8.80 -0.14
N ILE A 33 0.91 -7.67 -0.39
CA ILE A 33 0.44 -6.74 0.64
C ILE A 33 -0.52 -7.44 1.61
N THR A 34 -1.44 -8.26 1.11
CA THR A 34 -2.36 -9.01 1.97
C THR A 34 -1.61 -9.97 2.87
N CYS A 35 -0.58 -10.67 2.36
CA CYS A 35 0.28 -11.51 3.18
C CYS A 35 1.03 -10.72 4.25
N LEU A 36 1.54 -9.53 3.90
CA LEU A 36 2.22 -8.65 4.86
C LEU A 36 1.27 -8.27 6.01
N ASN A 37 0.06 -7.82 5.67
CA ASN A 37 -0.95 -7.35 6.61
C ASN A 37 -1.49 -8.44 7.56
N GLN A 38 -1.25 -9.73 7.31
CA GLN A 38 -1.52 -10.81 8.27
C GLN A 38 -0.77 -10.63 9.60
N ASN A 39 0.36 -9.91 9.59
CA ASN A 39 1.08 -9.52 10.80
C ASN A 39 1.73 -8.15 10.57
N TYR A 40 0.90 -7.10 10.66
CA TYR A 40 1.29 -5.72 10.39
C TYR A 40 2.48 -5.24 11.24
N GLN A 41 2.67 -5.79 12.45
CA GLN A 41 3.79 -5.45 13.34
C GLN A 41 5.16 -5.85 12.77
N ARG A 42 5.18 -6.75 11.78
CA ARG A 42 6.40 -7.25 11.12
C ARG A 42 6.67 -6.60 9.77
N ILE A 43 5.83 -5.67 9.33
CA ILE A 43 6.05 -4.89 8.11
C ILE A 43 7.38 -4.13 8.23
N GLY A 44 8.17 -4.14 7.16
CA GLY A 44 9.55 -3.63 7.14
C GLY A 44 10.62 -4.67 7.51
N SER A 45 10.25 -5.88 7.95
CA SER A 45 11.22 -6.97 8.15
C SER A 45 11.51 -7.69 6.84
N ASP A 46 12.77 -7.72 6.40
CA ASP A 46 13.16 -8.37 5.13
C ASP A 46 12.80 -9.85 5.10
N GLY A 47 13.11 -10.61 6.15
CA GLY A 47 12.74 -12.03 6.22
C GLY A 47 11.21 -12.27 6.26
N TYR A 48 10.42 -11.29 6.70
CA TYR A 48 8.94 -11.38 6.64
C TYR A 48 8.43 -11.10 5.22
N ALA A 49 8.98 -10.08 4.56
CA ALA A 49 8.70 -9.74 3.17
C ALA A 49 9.11 -10.86 2.22
N GLU A 50 10.34 -11.39 2.34
CA GLU A 50 10.83 -12.53 1.56
C GLU A 50 9.90 -13.74 1.71
N ARG A 51 9.48 -14.06 2.93
CA ARG A 51 8.55 -15.17 3.17
C ARG A 51 7.21 -14.95 2.46
N CYS A 52 6.71 -13.72 2.40
CA CYS A 52 5.50 -13.39 1.66
C CYS A 52 5.69 -13.52 0.14
N ALA A 53 6.82 -13.04 -0.40
CA ALA A 53 7.15 -13.24 -1.81
C ALA A 53 7.26 -14.74 -2.18
N ARG A 54 7.90 -15.54 -1.33
CA ARG A 54 8.04 -16.99 -1.52
C ARG A 54 6.71 -17.74 -1.50
N LYS A 55 5.73 -17.33 -0.67
CA LYS A 55 4.36 -17.89 -0.69
C LYS A 55 3.70 -17.71 -2.06
N LEU A 56 4.05 -16.65 -2.78
CA LEU A 56 3.58 -16.34 -4.13
C LEU A 56 4.48 -16.94 -5.22
N LYS A 57 5.49 -17.75 -4.84
CA LYS A 57 6.51 -18.32 -5.74
C LYS A 57 7.27 -17.24 -6.53
N LYS A 58 7.46 -16.06 -5.92
CA LYS A 58 8.26 -14.97 -6.49
C LYS A 58 9.64 -14.95 -5.83
N ASP A 59 10.64 -14.63 -6.63
CA ASP A 59 11.99 -14.37 -6.15
C ASP A 59 12.04 -12.99 -5.47
N TYR A 60 12.55 -12.91 -4.25
CA TYR A 60 12.62 -11.67 -3.50
C TYR A 60 13.92 -10.91 -3.75
N THR A 61 14.98 -11.56 -4.24
CA THR A 61 16.28 -10.92 -4.49
C THR A 61 16.18 -9.62 -5.31
N PRO A 62 15.48 -9.56 -6.46
CA PRO A 62 15.34 -8.29 -7.19
C PRO A 62 14.53 -7.22 -6.41
N VAL A 63 13.65 -7.63 -5.50
CA VAL A 63 12.90 -6.71 -4.63
C VAL A 63 13.82 -6.15 -3.56
N GLU A 64 14.63 -6.99 -2.93
CA GLU A 64 15.65 -6.59 -1.94
C GLU A 64 16.68 -5.63 -2.55
N GLU A 65 17.17 -5.93 -3.76
CA GLU A 65 18.06 -5.03 -4.51
C GLU A 65 17.41 -3.66 -4.74
N CYS A 66 16.14 -3.63 -5.16
CA CYS A 66 15.38 -2.38 -5.30
C CYS A 66 15.29 -1.63 -3.97
N VAL A 67 14.98 -2.32 -2.86
CA VAL A 67 14.79 -1.73 -1.53
C VAL A 67 16.05 -1.02 -1.04
N HIS A 68 17.23 -1.58 -1.33
CA HIS A 68 18.53 -1.03 -0.90
C HIS A 68 19.22 -0.14 -1.95
N SER A 69 18.56 0.11 -3.08
CA SER A 69 19.08 0.98 -4.15
C SER A 69 18.47 2.38 -4.12
N GLY A 70 18.93 3.24 -5.03
CA GLY A 70 18.29 4.54 -5.29
C GLY A 70 16.86 4.43 -5.83
N ASP A 71 16.49 3.29 -6.42
CA ASP A 71 15.16 3.10 -7.03
C ASP A 71 14.07 3.04 -5.96
N GLY A 72 14.29 2.31 -4.86
CA GLY A 72 13.36 2.26 -3.74
C GLY A 72 13.08 3.64 -3.14
N ALA A 73 14.12 4.47 -2.99
CA ALA A 73 13.97 5.84 -2.52
C ALA A 73 13.22 6.73 -3.53
N ALA A 74 13.45 6.55 -4.83
CA ALA A 74 12.76 7.28 -5.88
C ALA A 74 11.26 6.92 -5.94
N LEU A 75 10.93 5.63 -5.86
CA LEU A 75 9.55 5.12 -5.83
C LEU A 75 8.80 5.69 -4.63
N LEU A 76 9.41 5.67 -3.45
CA LEU A 76 8.81 6.20 -2.23
C LEU A 76 8.57 7.71 -2.33
N LYS A 77 9.54 8.47 -2.85
CA LYS A 77 9.38 9.90 -3.10
C LYS A 77 8.23 10.19 -4.07
N ALA A 78 8.11 9.43 -5.17
CA ALA A 78 7.02 9.57 -6.12
C ALA A 78 5.65 9.29 -5.47
N SER A 79 5.56 8.24 -4.65
CA SER A 79 4.33 7.91 -3.92
C SER A 79 3.90 9.02 -2.96
N ILE A 80 4.83 9.66 -2.24
CA ILE A 80 4.54 10.80 -1.36
C ILE A 80 4.04 12.01 -2.16
N LEU A 81 4.71 12.33 -3.26
CA LEU A 81 4.32 13.49 -4.08
C LEU A 81 2.90 13.30 -4.64
N GLN A 82 2.54 12.07 -4.99
CA GLN A 82 1.18 11.74 -5.45
C GLN A 82 0.13 11.90 -4.34
N THR A 83 0.41 11.51 -3.11
CA THR A 83 -0.54 11.70 -1.99
C THR A 83 -0.65 13.18 -1.62
N GLN A 84 0.46 13.91 -1.62
CA GLN A 84 0.49 15.37 -1.39
C GLN A 84 -0.28 16.14 -2.46
N SER A 85 -0.14 15.78 -3.75
CA SER A 85 -0.86 16.46 -4.83
C SER A 85 -2.38 16.28 -4.74
N LYS A 86 -2.84 15.26 -4.01
CA LYS A 86 -4.26 15.00 -3.73
C LYS A 86 -4.74 15.59 -2.39
N GLY A 87 -3.88 16.30 -1.66
CA GLY A 87 -4.20 16.86 -0.34
C GLY A 87 -4.45 15.81 0.74
N ILE A 88 -3.96 14.57 0.57
CA ILE A 88 -4.18 13.48 1.52
C ILE A 88 -3.26 13.67 2.73
N SER A 89 -3.85 13.78 3.92
CA SER A 89 -3.15 13.93 5.20
C SER A 89 -3.41 12.81 6.20
N THR A 90 -4.38 11.95 5.90
CA THR A 90 -4.90 10.90 6.78
C THR A 90 -4.82 9.55 6.09
N SER A 91 -4.49 8.51 6.84
CA SER A 91 -4.64 7.12 6.41
C SER A 91 -5.69 6.48 7.33
N CYS A 92 -6.70 5.79 6.83
CA CYS A 92 -6.95 5.40 5.45
C CYS A 92 -7.83 6.42 4.71
N THR A 93 -7.50 6.78 3.47
CA THR A 93 -8.33 7.61 2.59
C THR A 93 -8.62 6.86 1.29
N ILE A 94 -9.90 6.72 0.96
CA ILE A 94 -10.38 5.91 -0.16
C ILE A 94 -10.92 6.85 -1.25
N PHE A 95 -10.46 6.62 -2.48
CA PHE A 95 -10.99 7.29 -3.68
C PHE A 95 -11.59 6.24 -4.61
N ILE A 96 -12.76 6.53 -5.18
CA ILE A 96 -13.37 5.79 -6.28
C ILE A 96 -13.59 6.77 -7.43
N ASP A 97 -13.17 6.43 -8.65
CA ASP A 97 -13.25 7.32 -9.82
C ASP A 97 -12.71 8.74 -9.56
N ASN A 98 -11.53 8.82 -8.92
CA ASN A 98 -10.86 10.07 -8.52
C ASN A 98 -11.67 10.98 -7.57
N LYS A 99 -12.80 10.53 -7.01
CA LYS A 99 -13.59 11.25 -6.01
C LYS A 99 -13.32 10.68 -4.63
N LEU A 100 -13.20 11.55 -3.63
CA LEU A 100 -13.09 11.14 -2.24
C LEU A 100 -14.36 10.36 -1.88
N ARG A 101 -14.20 9.11 -1.41
CA ARG A 101 -15.32 8.23 -1.08
C ARG A 101 -15.53 8.07 0.41
N CYS A 102 -14.45 7.95 1.18
CA CYS A 102 -14.52 7.63 2.60
C CYS A 102 -13.13 7.80 3.23
N VAL A 103 -13.07 8.24 4.48
CA VAL A 103 -11.86 8.34 5.30
C VAL A 103 -12.08 7.53 6.56
N HIS A 104 -11.10 6.71 6.95
CA HIS A 104 -11.13 5.97 8.20
C HIS A 104 -9.99 6.42 9.11
N ASP A 105 -10.33 7.10 10.19
CA ASP A 105 -9.41 7.68 11.17
C ASP A 105 -10.01 7.55 12.57
N GLN A 106 -9.77 6.38 13.18
CA GLN A 106 -10.47 5.85 14.36
C GLN A 106 -11.95 5.54 14.12
N ASP A 107 -12.66 6.45 13.46
CA ASP A 107 -14.03 6.32 12.98
C ASP A 107 -14.11 6.57 11.46
N TRP A 108 -15.23 6.17 10.85
CA TRP A 108 -15.56 6.47 9.46
C TRP A 108 -16.05 7.91 9.30
N LYS A 109 -15.47 8.63 8.34
CA LYS A 109 -15.70 10.06 8.05
C LYS A 109 -15.84 10.28 6.55
N ASP A 110 -16.66 11.23 6.14
CA ASP A 110 -16.85 11.60 4.73
C ASP A 110 -17.25 10.39 3.84
N CYS A 111 -18.10 9.51 4.38
CA CYS A 111 -18.54 8.26 3.76
C CYS A 111 -19.98 8.38 3.25
N ASP A 112 -20.26 9.41 2.44
CA ASP A 112 -21.56 9.59 1.81
C ASP A 112 -21.87 8.36 0.94
N GLY A 113 -22.89 7.59 1.33
CA GLY A 113 -23.21 6.28 0.75
C GLY A 113 -22.96 5.10 1.68
N GLY A 114 -22.50 5.31 2.92
CA GLY A 114 -22.27 4.26 3.91
C GLY A 114 -20.84 3.73 3.91
N HIS A 115 -20.54 2.83 4.86
CA HIS A 115 -19.20 2.29 5.11
C HIS A 115 -19.20 0.76 5.24
N GLU A 116 -20.31 0.09 4.89
CA GLU A 116 -20.37 -1.37 4.84
C GLU A 116 -19.77 -1.88 3.52
N ILE A 117 -19.41 -3.16 3.47
CA ILE A 117 -18.80 -3.78 2.29
C ILE A 117 -19.68 -3.56 1.04
N ASP A 118 -20.98 -3.79 1.17
CA ASP A 118 -21.94 -3.66 0.07
C ASP A 118 -22.03 -2.22 -0.46
N ASP A 119 -21.76 -1.22 0.39
CA ASP A 119 -21.73 0.19 -0.03
C ASP A 119 -20.55 0.47 -0.96
N PHE A 120 -19.36 -0.05 -0.63
CA PHE A 120 -18.19 0.08 -1.49
C PHE A 120 -18.35 -0.69 -2.80
N VAL A 121 -18.90 -1.92 -2.75
CA VAL A 121 -19.16 -2.72 -3.95
C VAL A 121 -20.09 -1.97 -4.91
N ARG A 122 -21.23 -1.48 -4.41
CA ARG A 122 -22.18 -0.70 -5.20
C ARG A 122 -21.53 0.53 -5.85
N ASP A 123 -20.71 1.27 -5.10
CA ASP A 123 -20.13 2.52 -5.62
C ASP A 123 -18.99 2.26 -6.63
N ILE A 124 -18.29 1.13 -6.53
CA ILE A 124 -17.36 0.66 -7.56
C ILE A 124 -18.12 0.26 -8.83
N GLU A 125 -19.18 -0.53 -8.70
CA GLU A 125 -20.02 -0.96 -9.83
C GLU A 125 -20.69 0.22 -10.54
N ASN A 126 -21.07 1.28 -9.81
CA ASN A 126 -21.65 2.47 -10.43
C ASN A 126 -20.60 3.34 -11.17
N ALA A 127 -19.31 3.12 -10.94
CA ALA A 127 -18.24 3.90 -11.55
C ALA A 127 -17.74 3.33 -12.88
N TYR A 128 -18.04 2.06 -13.21
CA TYR A 128 -17.51 1.32 -14.35
C TYR A 128 -18.53 0.38 -14.99
#